data_AF-A0A1C4UH71-F1
#
_entry.id   AF-A0A1C4UH71-F1
#
_cell.length_a   1.000
_cell.length_b   1.000
_cell.length_c   1.000
_cell.angle_alpha   90.00
_cell.angle_beta   90.00
_cell.angle_gamma   90.00
#
_symmetry.space_group_name_H-M   'P 1'
#
loop_
_entity.id
_entity.type
_entity.pdbx_description
1 polymer ?
#
loop_
_entity_poly.entity_id
_entity_poly.type
_entity_poly.pdbx_seq_one_letter_code
_entity_poly.pdbx_strand_id
1 'polypeptide(L)'
;MDHARLSTVVLTCVSVLALAACSKAEPVPTAAPPTSASAAPSASAADSPATTGPATTGPAAAADPAADKKLCTAAKKIATTTKTDVMKAAMSGGDPNPAIKKAYTEMATGLAKATADSPASEAVTALGAFGAAAGRVATAPDMDAAASGPEFQKTSAMANAACKKAGVDINF
;
A
#
# COMPACT_ATOMS: atom_id res chain seq x y z
N MET A 1 45.46 -1.07 21.96
CA MET A 1 45.50 0.23 22.66
C MET A 1 44.86 1.24 21.72
N ASP A 2 43.61 1.68 21.84
CA ASP A 2 42.59 1.51 22.86
C ASP A 2 41.21 1.78 22.24
N HIS A 3 40.19 1.19 22.85
CA HIS A 3 38.78 1.34 22.52
C HIS A 3 38.21 2.70 22.93
N ALA A 4 37.35 3.28 22.09
CA ALA A 4 36.19 4.09 22.49
C ALA A 4 35.14 3.93 21.37
N ARG A 5 34.03 3.17 21.45
CA ARG A 5 32.86 3.18 22.35
C ARG A 5 32.22 4.57 22.48
N LEU A 6 30.89 4.59 22.28
CA LEU A 6 29.90 5.69 22.47
C LEU A 6 29.61 6.50 21.18
N SER A 7 28.38 6.78 20.74
CA SER A 7 27.05 6.54 21.30
C SER A 7 26.01 6.60 20.19
N THR A 8 25.02 5.71 20.32
CA THR A 8 23.72 5.71 19.66
C THR A 8 22.97 7.01 19.94
N VAL A 9 22.54 7.74 18.90
CA VAL A 9 21.45 8.72 19.01
C VAL A 9 20.38 8.33 18.01
N VAL A 10 19.43 7.55 18.51
CA VAL A 10 18.15 7.29 17.86
C VAL A 10 17.32 8.57 18.04
N LEU A 11 17.20 9.37 16.98
CA LEU A 11 16.29 10.53 16.99
C LEU A 11 14.97 10.13 16.31
N THR A 12 14.09 9.52 17.10
CA THR A 12 12.68 9.28 16.77
C THR A 12 11.91 10.60 16.80
N CYS A 13 11.72 11.24 15.65
CA CYS A 13 10.72 12.30 15.48
C CYS A 13 9.39 11.69 15.05
N VAL A 14 8.57 11.31 16.04
CA VAL A 14 7.14 11.03 15.87
C VAL A 14 6.43 12.37 15.73
N SER A 15 6.06 12.76 14.50
CA SER A 15 5.14 13.87 14.27
C SER A 15 3.73 13.31 14.18
N VAL A 16 2.97 13.52 15.25
CA VAL A 16 1.56 13.10 15.40
C VAL A 16 0.68 13.90 14.45
N LEU A 17 -0.24 13.19 13.79
CA LEU A 17 -1.29 13.72 12.94
C LEU A 17 -2.18 14.71 13.70
N ALA A 18 -2.35 15.92 13.16
CA ALA A 18 -3.41 16.84 13.55
C ALA A 18 -3.92 17.62 12.32
N LEU A 19 -4.48 16.91 11.34
CA LEU A 19 -5.47 17.49 10.42
C LEU A 19 -6.86 17.12 10.94
N ALA A 20 -7.24 17.76 12.05
CA ALA A 20 -8.63 17.81 12.44
C ALA A 20 -9.39 18.61 11.37
N ALA A 21 -10.42 17.97 10.81
CA ALA A 21 -11.34 18.56 9.88
C ALA A 21 -11.85 19.92 10.39
N CYS A 22 -11.68 20.96 9.59
CA CYS A 22 -12.37 22.23 9.76
C CYS A 22 -13.82 22.05 9.29
N SER A 23 -14.60 21.26 10.04
CA SER A 23 -16.05 21.22 9.91
C SER A 23 -16.60 22.27 10.86
N LYS A 24 -16.90 23.45 10.29
CA LYS A 24 -17.64 24.52 10.96
C LYS A 24 -19.03 24.00 11.33
N ALA A 25 -19.26 23.73 12.61
CA ALA A 25 -20.57 23.47 13.18
C ALA A 25 -20.95 24.62 14.12
N GLU A 26 -22.04 25.30 13.80
CA GLU A 26 -22.68 26.30 14.67
C GLU A 26 -23.51 25.60 15.79
N PRO A 27 -23.72 26.28 16.93
CA PRO A 27 -24.23 25.66 18.17
C PRO A 27 -25.75 25.83 18.37
N VAL A 28 -26.25 25.19 19.46
CA VAL A 28 -27.47 25.49 20.29
C VAL A 28 -28.58 24.41 20.19
N PRO A 29 -29.29 24.00 21.28
CA PRO A 29 -28.89 23.76 22.67
C PRO A 29 -29.52 22.47 23.32
N THR A 30 -29.04 22.16 24.53
CA THR A 30 -29.74 21.64 25.73
C THR A 30 -31.03 20.80 25.60
N ALA A 31 -30.96 19.55 26.05
CA ALA A 31 -31.80 19.01 27.14
C ALA A 31 -31.22 17.68 27.68
N ALA A 32 -31.17 17.53 29.00
CA ALA A 32 -30.93 16.28 29.73
C ALA A 32 -32.10 16.07 30.72
N PRO A 33 -32.15 14.96 31.47
CA PRO A 33 -32.41 13.57 31.09
C PRO A 33 -33.80 13.12 31.59
N PRO A 34 -34.16 11.82 31.56
CA PRO A 34 -34.32 11.19 32.87
C PRO A 34 -33.79 9.75 32.98
N THR A 35 -33.59 9.43 34.26
CA THR A 35 -33.08 8.24 34.95
C THR A 35 -33.91 6.95 34.83
N SER A 36 -33.17 5.84 34.96
CA SER A 36 -33.52 4.56 35.63
C SER A 36 -34.58 3.64 35.01
N ALA A 37 -34.14 2.43 34.62
CA ALA A 37 -34.70 1.18 35.15
C ALA A 37 -33.78 -0.01 34.87
N SER A 38 -33.42 -0.70 35.96
CA SER A 38 -32.73 -1.98 36.02
C SER A 38 -33.67 -3.13 35.65
N ALA A 39 -33.21 -4.08 34.82
CA ALA A 39 -33.73 -5.45 34.79
C ALA A 39 -32.73 -6.41 34.09
N ALA A 40 -31.96 -7.15 34.89
CA ALA A 40 -31.66 -8.58 34.66
C ALA A 40 -32.66 -9.38 35.54
N PRO A 41 -32.92 -10.70 35.38
CA PRO A 41 -32.10 -11.79 34.80
C PRO A 41 -32.94 -12.63 33.78
N SER A 42 -32.61 -13.78 33.19
CA SER A 42 -31.96 -15.02 33.64
C SER A 42 -31.54 -15.87 32.42
N ALA A 43 -30.62 -16.78 32.70
CA ALA A 43 -29.99 -17.75 31.81
C ALA A 43 -30.92 -18.83 31.22
N SER A 44 -30.49 -19.37 30.08
CA SER A 44 -30.54 -20.81 29.76
C SER A 44 -29.31 -21.19 28.93
N ALA A 45 -28.51 -22.10 29.49
CA ALA A 45 -27.57 -22.97 28.78
C ALA A 45 -28.40 -23.98 27.94
N ALA A 46 -27.91 -24.76 26.98
CA ALA A 46 -26.60 -25.13 26.46
C ALA A 46 -26.85 -25.63 25.01
N ASP A 47 -25.84 -25.65 24.14
CA ASP A 47 -25.22 -26.89 23.64
C ASP A 47 -24.23 -26.55 22.51
N SER A 48 -22.99 -26.95 22.71
CA SER A 48 -21.93 -26.88 21.71
C SER A 48 -22.16 -27.93 20.62
N PRO A 49 -21.60 -27.71 19.42
CA PRO A 49 -20.58 -28.69 19.04
C PRO A 49 -19.30 -28.02 18.55
N ALA A 50 -18.21 -28.62 19.02
CA ALA A 50 -16.97 -28.88 18.29
C ALA A 50 -16.37 -27.74 17.46
N THR A 51 -15.40 -27.06 18.10
CA THR A 51 -14.02 -26.94 17.60
C THR A 51 -13.81 -27.25 16.11
N THR A 52 -13.96 -26.25 15.25
CA THR A 52 -13.02 -26.06 14.15
C THR A 52 -11.91 -25.19 14.70
N GLY A 53 -10.81 -25.84 15.10
CA GLY A 53 -9.60 -25.14 15.52
C GLY A 53 -9.16 -24.13 14.46
N PRO A 54 -8.40 -23.09 14.84
CA PRO A 54 -7.79 -22.22 13.86
C PRO A 54 -7.03 -23.11 12.88
N ALA A 55 -7.41 -23.06 11.60
CA ALA A 55 -6.60 -23.65 10.55
C ALA A 55 -5.20 -23.09 10.77
N THR A 56 -4.27 -23.96 11.18
CA THR A 56 -2.87 -23.64 11.36
C THR A 56 -2.45 -23.06 10.03
N THR A 57 -2.34 -21.73 9.98
CA THR A 57 -1.54 -21.05 8.99
C THR A 57 -0.17 -21.67 9.17
N GLY A 58 0.17 -22.61 8.29
CA GLY A 58 1.51 -23.16 8.22
C GLY A 58 2.48 -21.98 8.21
N PRO A 59 3.71 -22.14 8.74
CA PRO A 59 4.64 -21.04 8.88
C PRO A 59 4.62 -20.23 7.59
N ALA A 60 4.21 -18.96 7.68
CA ALA A 60 4.32 -18.05 6.55
C ALA A 60 5.78 -18.18 6.11
N ALA A 61 6.00 -18.74 4.91
CA ALA A 61 7.34 -18.96 4.41
C ALA A 61 8.07 -17.63 4.56
N ALA A 62 9.13 -17.61 5.36
CA ALA A 62 9.86 -16.39 5.60
C ALA A 62 10.24 -15.80 4.24
N ALA A 63 9.98 -14.51 4.06
CA ALA A 63 10.28 -13.82 2.82
C ALA A 63 11.73 -14.13 2.41
N ASP A 64 11.91 -14.73 1.24
CA ASP A 64 13.24 -15.02 0.72
C ASP A 64 13.83 -13.71 0.18
N PRO A 65 14.87 -13.14 0.83
CA PRO A 65 15.38 -11.82 0.44
C PRO A 65 15.98 -11.83 -0.98
N ALA A 66 16.42 -12.99 -1.48
CA ALA A 66 16.91 -13.11 -2.85
C ALA A 66 15.76 -13.10 -3.87
N ALA A 67 14.62 -13.74 -3.57
CA ALA A 67 13.40 -13.69 -4.37
C ALA A 67 12.84 -12.26 -4.41
N ASP A 68 12.76 -11.57 -3.27
CA ASP A 68 12.32 -10.17 -3.20
C ASP A 68 13.24 -9.24 -4.01
N LYS A 69 14.57 -9.45 -3.93
CA LYS A 69 15.52 -8.69 -4.74
C LYS A 69 15.33 -8.92 -6.24
N LYS A 70 15.09 -10.16 -6.68
CA LYS A 70 14.81 -10.49 -8.08
C LYS A 70 13.49 -9.86 -8.54
N LEU A 71 12.44 -9.98 -7.75
CA LEU A 71 11.13 -9.39 -8.00
C LEU A 71 11.23 -7.86 -8.14
N CYS A 72 11.89 -7.19 -7.21
CA CYS A 72 12.07 -5.75 -7.25
C CYS A 72 12.97 -5.28 -8.38
N THR A 73 13.95 -6.10 -8.81
CA THR A 73 14.74 -5.82 -10.01
C THR A 73 13.87 -5.88 -11.27
N ALA A 74 12.98 -6.87 -11.37
CA ALA A 74 12.02 -6.94 -12.48
C ALA A 74 11.06 -5.75 -12.46
N ALA A 75 10.54 -5.39 -11.28
CA ALA A 75 9.70 -4.21 -11.09
C ALA A 75 10.40 -2.91 -11.50
N LYS A 76 11.70 -2.75 -11.19
CA LYS A 76 12.50 -1.59 -11.60
C LYS A 76 12.61 -1.48 -13.11
N LYS A 77 12.79 -2.60 -13.80
CA LYS A 77 12.80 -2.62 -15.26
C LYS A 77 11.45 -2.17 -15.82
N ILE A 78 10.35 -2.70 -15.29
CA ILE A 78 8.99 -2.32 -15.67
C ILE A 78 8.78 -0.80 -15.46
N ALA A 79 9.11 -0.28 -14.27
CA ALA A 79 9.01 1.15 -13.95
C ALA A 79 9.80 2.03 -14.93
N THR A 80 11.04 1.64 -15.22
CA THR A 80 11.93 2.39 -16.12
C THR A 80 11.38 2.41 -17.55
N THR A 81 10.87 1.28 -18.04
CA THR A 81 10.20 1.19 -19.34
C THR A 81 8.96 2.07 -19.37
N THR A 82 8.05 1.92 -18.40
CA THR A 82 6.83 2.75 -18.32
C THR A 82 7.15 4.24 -18.28
N LYS A 83 8.13 4.67 -17.46
CA LYS A 83 8.56 6.07 -17.41
C LYS A 83 9.08 6.55 -18.75
N THR A 84 9.89 5.73 -19.43
CA THR A 84 10.41 6.07 -20.76
C THR A 84 9.28 6.22 -21.78
N ASP A 85 8.31 5.32 -21.77
CA ASP A 85 7.18 5.36 -22.69
C ASP A 85 6.25 6.54 -22.44
N VAL A 86 5.98 6.88 -21.16
CA VAL A 86 5.23 8.07 -20.78
C VAL A 86 5.95 9.35 -21.22
N MET A 87 7.26 9.45 -20.99
CA MET A 87 8.04 10.62 -21.43
C MET A 87 8.06 10.74 -22.96
N LYS A 88 8.24 9.63 -23.66
CA LYS A 88 8.20 9.59 -25.13
C LYS A 88 6.83 10.00 -25.67
N ALA A 89 5.75 9.54 -25.03
CA ALA A 89 4.39 9.93 -25.38
C ALA A 89 4.20 11.43 -25.22
N ALA A 90 4.59 11.99 -24.08
CA ALA A 90 4.52 13.43 -23.80
C ALA A 90 5.30 14.29 -24.80
N MET A 91 6.39 13.75 -25.37
CA MET A 91 7.23 14.44 -26.36
C MET A 91 6.78 14.23 -27.82
N SER A 92 5.74 13.42 -28.09
CA SER A 92 5.39 13.00 -29.45
C SER A 92 4.67 14.05 -30.31
N GLY A 93 4.27 15.18 -29.72
CA GLY A 93 3.62 16.30 -30.42
C GLY A 93 2.15 16.06 -30.81
N GLY A 94 1.61 14.86 -30.59
CA GLY A 94 0.19 14.52 -30.72
C GLY A 94 -0.48 14.34 -29.35
N ASP A 95 -1.70 13.81 -29.33
CA ASP A 95 -2.37 13.42 -28.07
C ASP A 95 -1.58 12.29 -27.39
N PRO A 96 -0.98 12.52 -26.20
CA PRO A 96 -0.17 11.52 -25.53
C PRO A 96 -1.02 10.47 -24.79
N ASN A 97 -2.31 10.73 -24.55
CA ASN A 97 -3.15 9.90 -23.68
C ASN A 97 -3.22 8.42 -24.08
N PRO A 98 -3.37 8.03 -25.37
CA PRO A 98 -3.40 6.63 -25.75
C PRO A 98 -2.10 5.88 -25.42
N ALA A 99 -0.95 6.54 -25.59
CA ALA A 99 0.34 5.96 -25.31
C ALA A 99 0.62 5.88 -23.80
N ILE A 100 0.25 6.91 -23.04
CA ILE A 100 0.33 6.90 -21.57
C ILE A 100 -0.57 5.81 -20.99
N LYS A 101 -1.81 5.67 -21.49
CA LYS A 101 -2.74 4.59 -21.12
C LYS A 101 -2.15 3.21 -21.36
N LYS A 102 -1.52 3.01 -22.51
CA LYS A 102 -0.82 1.77 -22.82
C LYS A 102 0.32 1.51 -21.83
N ALA A 103 1.15 2.52 -21.55
CA ALA A 103 2.28 2.38 -20.63
C ALA A 103 1.85 1.97 -19.21
N TYR A 104 0.79 2.58 -18.66
CA TYR A 104 0.24 2.18 -17.35
C TYR A 104 -0.43 0.78 -17.37
N THR A 105 -1.08 0.42 -18.47
CA THR A 105 -1.66 -0.93 -18.64
C THR A 105 -0.57 -2.00 -18.66
N GLU A 106 0.52 -1.74 -19.38
CA GLU A 106 1.68 -2.63 -19.44
C GLU A 106 2.40 -2.70 -18.09
N MET A 107 2.47 -1.58 -17.36
CA MET A 107 3.00 -1.56 -16.00
C MET A 107 2.18 -2.46 -15.05
N ALA A 108 0.85 -2.29 -15.06
CA ALA A 108 -0.07 -3.07 -14.24
C ALA A 108 0.05 -4.57 -14.55
N THR A 109 0.06 -4.91 -15.84
CA THR A 109 0.17 -6.31 -16.31
C THR A 109 1.52 -6.90 -15.96
N GLY A 110 2.61 -6.14 -16.17
CA GLY A 110 3.97 -6.56 -15.88
C GLY A 110 4.18 -6.83 -14.40
N LEU A 111 3.68 -5.96 -13.52
CA LEU A 111 3.74 -6.13 -12.09
C LEU A 111 2.89 -7.32 -11.62
N ALA A 112 1.66 -7.44 -12.10
CA ALA A 112 0.80 -8.59 -11.79
C ALA A 112 1.47 -9.93 -12.16
N LYS A 113 2.08 -10.00 -13.35
CA LYS A 113 2.83 -11.18 -13.80
C LYS A 113 4.07 -11.45 -12.95
N ALA A 114 4.80 -10.41 -12.55
CA ALA A 114 5.98 -10.56 -11.70
C ALA A 114 5.60 -11.10 -10.30
N THR A 115 4.44 -10.70 -9.78
CA THR A 115 3.97 -11.12 -8.45
C THR A 115 3.23 -12.47 -8.44
N ALA A 116 2.66 -12.93 -9.56
CA ALA A 116 1.74 -14.06 -9.60
C ALA A 116 2.32 -15.37 -9.05
N ASP A 117 3.58 -15.67 -9.37
CA ASP A 117 4.26 -16.90 -8.97
C ASP A 117 5.27 -16.67 -7.82
N SER A 118 5.30 -15.46 -7.27
CA SER A 118 6.23 -15.10 -6.20
C SER A 118 5.66 -15.52 -4.84
N PRO A 119 6.49 -16.07 -3.92
CA PRO A 119 6.04 -16.36 -2.56
C PRO A 119 5.59 -15.07 -1.86
N ALA A 120 4.61 -15.18 -0.97
CA ALA A 120 4.06 -14.02 -0.29
C ALA A 120 5.15 -13.26 0.49
N SER A 121 5.30 -11.97 0.18
CA SER A 121 6.23 -11.06 0.85
C SER A 121 5.68 -9.63 0.88
N GLU A 122 6.32 -8.76 1.65
CA GLU A 122 6.01 -7.33 1.67
C GLU A 122 6.18 -6.72 0.26
N ALA A 123 7.22 -7.12 -0.47
CA ALA A 123 7.49 -6.67 -1.84
C ALA A 123 6.39 -7.14 -2.82
N VAL A 124 5.98 -8.41 -2.75
CA VAL A 124 4.87 -8.93 -3.57
C VAL A 124 3.58 -8.16 -3.33
N THR A 125 3.25 -7.92 -2.07
CA THR A 125 2.02 -7.22 -1.69
C THR A 125 2.05 -5.76 -2.14
N ALA A 126 3.16 -5.06 -1.91
CA ALA A 126 3.31 -3.66 -2.28
C ALA A 126 3.32 -3.46 -3.81
N LEU A 127 4.04 -4.31 -4.55
CA LEU A 127 4.09 -4.27 -6.01
C LEU A 127 2.75 -4.65 -6.65
N GLY A 128 2.04 -5.63 -6.07
CA GLY A 128 0.69 -5.98 -6.51
C GLY A 128 -0.30 -4.82 -6.30
N ALA A 129 -0.26 -4.17 -5.14
CA ALA A 129 -1.10 -3.00 -4.86
C ALA A 129 -0.79 -1.84 -5.82
N PHE A 130 0.49 -1.56 -6.06
CA PHE A 130 0.90 -0.51 -7.00
C PHE A 130 0.53 -0.85 -8.46
N GLY A 131 0.68 -2.11 -8.88
CA GLY A 131 0.21 -2.59 -10.18
C GLY A 131 -1.31 -2.40 -10.35
N ALA A 132 -2.10 -2.66 -9.32
CA ALA A 132 -3.54 -2.41 -9.35
C ALA A 132 -3.86 -0.90 -9.44
N ALA A 133 -3.14 -0.05 -8.71
CA ALA A 133 -3.27 1.40 -8.79
C ALA A 133 -2.95 1.93 -10.20
N ALA A 134 -1.89 1.42 -10.84
CA ALA A 134 -1.56 1.74 -12.22
C ALA A 134 -2.63 1.30 -13.22
N GLY A 135 -3.25 0.15 -13.00
CA GLY A 135 -4.40 -0.28 -13.80
C GLY A 135 -5.60 0.68 -13.66
N ARG A 136 -5.84 1.22 -12.46
CA ARG A 136 -6.83 2.27 -12.24
C ARG A 136 -6.48 3.56 -12.97
N VAL A 137 -5.21 3.99 -12.96
CA VAL A 137 -4.76 5.14 -13.75
C VAL A 137 -5.03 4.92 -15.24
N ALA A 138 -4.69 3.75 -15.79
CA ALA A 138 -4.91 3.42 -17.19
C ALA A 138 -6.38 3.45 -17.62
N THR A 139 -7.32 3.26 -16.68
CA THR A 139 -8.75 3.20 -16.96
C THR A 139 -9.50 4.45 -16.53
N ALA A 140 -8.82 5.39 -15.86
CA ALA A 140 -9.43 6.62 -15.38
C ALA A 140 -9.82 7.55 -16.54
N PRO A 141 -10.94 8.30 -16.40
CA PRO A 141 -11.30 9.34 -17.34
C PRO A 141 -10.32 10.52 -17.29
N ASP A 142 -9.77 10.80 -16.11
CA ASP A 142 -8.70 11.76 -15.89
C ASP A 142 -7.47 11.02 -15.33
N MET A 143 -6.53 10.73 -16.22
CA MET A 143 -5.33 9.97 -15.88
C MET A 143 -4.35 10.76 -15.01
N ASP A 144 -4.26 12.07 -15.20
CA ASP A 144 -3.35 12.93 -14.43
C ASP A 144 -3.81 13.01 -12.97
N ALA A 145 -5.11 13.24 -12.76
CA ALA A 145 -5.71 13.22 -11.43
C ALA A 145 -5.56 11.85 -10.74
N ALA A 146 -5.71 10.75 -11.50
CA ALA A 146 -5.53 9.41 -10.96
C ALA A 146 -4.07 9.11 -10.58
N ALA A 147 -3.11 9.48 -11.42
CA ALA A 147 -1.67 9.29 -11.18
C ALA A 147 -1.15 10.19 -10.05
N SER A 148 -1.72 11.39 -9.90
CA SER A 148 -1.41 12.31 -8.79
C SER A 148 -2.23 12.03 -7.53
N GLY A 149 -3.15 11.06 -7.58
CA GLY A 149 -4.06 10.73 -6.51
C GLY A 149 -3.37 10.08 -5.30
N PRO A 150 -3.99 10.17 -4.11
CA PRO A 150 -3.39 9.69 -2.86
C PRO A 150 -3.15 8.16 -2.87
N GLU A 151 -3.98 7.40 -3.58
CA GLU A 151 -3.88 5.95 -3.66
C GLU A 151 -2.65 5.51 -4.48
N PHE A 152 -2.43 6.14 -5.63
CA PHE A 152 -1.26 5.87 -6.48
C PHE A 152 0.03 6.25 -5.76
N GLN A 153 0.06 7.42 -5.10
CA GLN A 153 1.22 7.88 -4.32
C GLN A 153 1.52 6.98 -3.12
N LYS A 154 0.48 6.52 -2.42
CA LYS A 154 0.65 5.63 -1.27
C LYS A 154 1.21 4.28 -1.71
N THR A 155 0.64 3.69 -2.75
CA THR A 155 1.06 2.36 -3.21
C THR A 155 2.44 2.40 -3.88
N SER A 156 2.78 3.47 -4.60
CA SER A 156 4.13 3.68 -5.14
C SER A 156 5.18 3.80 -4.02
N ALA A 157 4.88 4.57 -2.97
CA ALA A 157 5.76 4.74 -1.81
C ALA A 157 5.97 3.42 -1.05
N MET A 158 4.90 2.64 -0.87
CA MET A 158 4.99 1.30 -0.26
C MET A 158 5.87 0.37 -1.10
N ALA A 159 5.70 0.37 -2.42
CA ALA A 159 6.48 -0.46 -3.32
C ALA A 159 7.96 -0.04 -3.34
N ASN A 160 8.24 1.27 -3.37
CA ASN A 160 9.60 1.82 -3.25
C ASN A 160 10.26 1.40 -1.93
N ALA A 161 9.54 1.52 -0.80
CA ALA A 161 10.06 1.14 0.50
C ALA A 161 10.35 -0.36 0.61
N ALA A 162 9.43 -1.21 0.15
CA ALA A 162 9.60 -2.65 0.16
C ALA A 162 10.80 -3.08 -0.72
N CYS A 163 10.93 -2.51 -1.91
CA CYS A 163 12.06 -2.81 -2.78
C CYS A 163 13.39 -2.28 -2.27
N LYS A 164 13.40 -1.14 -1.58
CA LYS A 164 14.58 -0.63 -0.91
C LYS A 164 15.06 -1.57 0.21
N LYS A 165 14.13 -2.17 0.98
CA LYS A 165 14.47 -3.22 1.97
C LYS A 165 15.10 -4.44 1.32
N ALA A 166 14.69 -4.80 0.10
CA ALA A 166 15.29 -5.87 -0.70
C ALA A 166 16.62 -5.47 -1.38
N GLY A 167 17.12 -4.25 -1.14
CA GLY A 167 18.36 -3.72 -1.71
C GLY A 167 18.25 -3.25 -3.16
N VAL A 168 17.03 -2.98 -3.63
CA VAL A 168 16.78 -2.41 -4.96
C VAL A 168 16.22 -1.00 -4.81
N ASP A 169 17.02 -0.01 -5.19
CA ASP A 169 16.55 1.37 -5.28
C ASP A 169 15.71 1.55 -6.55
N ILE A 170 14.43 1.85 -6.36
CA ILE A 170 13.42 2.06 -7.40
C ILE A 170 12.65 3.33 -7.06
N ASN A 171 12.30 4.07 -8.10
CA ASN A 171 11.42 5.23 -8.00
C ASN A 171 10.36 5.10 -9.08
N PHE A 172 9.22 4.56 -8.69
CA PHE A 172 8.00 4.62 -9.49
C PHE A 172 7.55 6.05 -9.75
#